data_AF-A0A2N2N928-F1
#
_entry.id   AF-A0A2N2N928-F1
#
_cell.length_a   1.000
_cell.length_b   1.000
_cell.length_c   1.000
_cell.angle_alpha   90.00
_cell.angle_beta   90.00
_cell.angle_gamma   90.00
#
_symmetry.space_group_name_H-M   'P 1'
#
loop_
_entity.id
_entity.type
_entity.pdbx_description
1 polymer ?
#
loop_
_entity_poly.entity_id
_entity_poly.type
_entity_poly.pdbx_seq_one_letter_code
_entity_poly.pdbx_strand_id
1 'polypeptide(L)'
;MKITILNGNPQESSFDAYLNEIQDQLEDKGSQVTHILLRELPLKYCTGCWGCWVKTPGKCQADNASQEMDEAVINADFVLWAAPMKMGYPSELLKMAMDKHLPLIHPYMEVDQFEAHHLKRYVRYPRLGLVVEKEASTDDHDLQITTQMFQRTALNFKSGLYFSLTSETPVSELVERIMEQSAKPLALPTTPQPTKGTAVTSVESITLFNGSPRGERGNSAIFLQKLAEGFGGESKMVNLVNINATPEHVQAFREAKAVWLAFPLYTDSMPGVVKHFIEALEPLVGQKGNPPIGFIVQSGFPEGLHSRFVERYLEKLADRLGSAYLGTIVKGNGEGVRIMPENMNKKLFDGLLSLGNGLAQGETLNASTLASIAKPESFPKVLAPVFKLFLKLPIAHSYFDGMLKKNGVYEKRFDRPFVKQE
;
A
#
# COMPACT_ATOMS: atom_id res chain seq x y z
N MET A 1 -19.67 -21.01 -9.88
CA MET A 1 -18.34 -20.39 -9.69
C MET A 1 -18.08 -20.21 -8.21
N LYS A 2 -16.82 -20.25 -7.76
CA LYS A 2 -16.43 -19.95 -6.37
C LYS A 2 -16.14 -18.47 -6.23
N ILE A 3 -16.82 -17.80 -5.32
CA ILE A 3 -16.72 -16.35 -5.11
C ILE A 3 -16.36 -16.11 -3.66
N THR A 4 -15.39 -15.23 -3.42
CA THR A 4 -15.09 -14.73 -2.07
C THR A 4 -15.40 -13.25 -2.00
N ILE A 5 -16.25 -12.85 -1.06
CA ILE A 5 -16.51 -11.44 -0.75
C ILE A 5 -15.71 -11.11 0.50
N LEU A 6 -14.76 -10.18 0.39
CA LEU A 6 -14.07 -9.60 1.54
C LEU A 6 -14.79 -8.30 1.92
N ASN A 7 -15.61 -8.39 2.96
CA ASN A 7 -16.37 -7.27 3.49
C ASN A 7 -15.56 -6.53 4.55
N GLY A 8 -14.97 -5.41 4.15
CA GLY A 8 -14.23 -4.47 4.98
C GLY A 8 -15.08 -3.40 5.63
N ASN A 9 -16.40 -3.58 5.76
CA ASN A 9 -17.24 -2.67 6.52
C ASN A 9 -16.95 -2.81 8.04
N PRO A 10 -16.44 -1.76 8.72
CA PRO A 10 -16.05 -1.87 10.12
C PRO A 10 -17.24 -1.98 11.08
N GLN A 11 -18.44 -1.58 10.65
CA GLN A 11 -19.67 -1.59 11.44
C GLN A 11 -20.84 -2.03 10.57
N GLU A 12 -21.82 -2.72 11.15
CA GLU A 12 -23.01 -3.16 10.41
C GLU A 12 -23.81 -1.96 9.90
N SER A 13 -24.13 -1.94 8.60
CA SER A 13 -24.89 -0.86 7.96
C SER A 13 -25.73 -1.34 6.77
N SER A 14 -26.39 -0.42 6.06
CA SER A 14 -27.04 -0.70 4.77
C SER A 14 -26.11 -1.32 3.73
N PHE A 15 -24.80 -1.10 3.86
CA PHE A 15 -23.82 -1.72 2.99
C PHE A 15 -23.73 -3.24 3.19
N ASP A 16 -23.92 -3.75 4.41
CA ASP A 16 -24.01 -5.20 4.64
C ASP A 16 -25.27 -5.79 3.99
N ALA A 17 -26.40 -5.09 4.07
CA ALA A 17 -27.63 -5.52 3.39
C ALA A 17 -27.42 -5.60 1.86
N TYR A 18 -26.74 -4.61 1.28
CA TYR A 18 -26.36 -4.61 -0.14
C TYR A 18 -25.48 -5.80 -0.53
N LEU A 19 -24.46 -6.12 0.28
CA LEU A 19 -23.57 -7.25 0.04
C LEU A 19 -24.25 -8.61 0.25
N ASN A 20 -25.17 -8.70 1.22
CA ASN A 20 -25.99 -9.90 1.43
C ASN A 20 -26.91 -10.14 0.24
N GLU A 21 -27.53 -9.10 -0.33
CA GLU A 21 -28.34 -9.25 -1.54
C GLU A 21 -27.50 -9.70 -2.75
N ILE A 22 -26.27 -9.21 -2.89
CA ILE A 22 -25.32 -9.73 -3.90
C ILE A 22 -25.04 -11.22 -3.67
N GLN A 23 -24.78 -11.63 -2.43
CA GLN A 23 -24.57 -13.04 -2.10
C GLN A 23 -25.78 -13.89 -2.50
N ASP A 24 -26.98 -13.52 -2.05
CA ASP A 24 -28.22 -14.26 -2.31
C ASP A 24 -28.43 -14.44 -3.83
N GLN A 25 -28.31 -13.37 -4.62
CA GLN A 25 -28.49 -13.44 -6.07
C GLN A 25 -27.39 -14.26 -6.79
N LEU A 26 -26.16 -14.28 -6.26
CA LEU A 26 -25.09 -15.13 -6.80
C LEU A 26 -25.33 -16.61 -6.49
N GLU A 27 -25.81 -16.93 -5.29
CA GLU A 27 -26.17 -18.28 -4.85
C GLU A 27 -27.38 -18.82 -5.61
N ASP A 28 -28.42 -18.00 -5.83
CA ASP A 28 -29.59 -18.31 -6.67
C ASP A 28 -29.19 -18.67 -8.10
N LYS A 29 -28.09 -18.09 -8.59
CA LYS A 29 -27.51 -18.40 -9.91
C LYS A 29 -26.49 -19.55 -9.89
N GLY A 30 -26.42 -20.30 -8.78
CA GLY A 30 -25.60 -21.51 -8.63
C GLY A 30 -24.13 -21.26 -8.31
N SER A 31 -23.78 -20.08 -7.79
CA SER A 31 -22.43 -19.80 -7.29
C SER A 31 -22.25 -20.31 -5.86
N GLN A 32 -21.03 -20.67 -5.50
CA GLN A 32 -20.64 -20.91 -4.11
C GLN A 32 -20.00 -19.61 -3.59
N VAL A 33 -20.67 -18.94 -2.66
CA VAL A 33 -20.17 -17.69 -2.08
C VAL A 33 -19.56 -17.97 -0.70
N THR A 34 -18.37 -17.42 -0.48
CA THR A 34 -17.73 -17.32 0.84
C THR A 34 -17.69 -15.84 1.21
N HIS A 35 -18.62 -15.40 2.06
CA HIS A 35 -18.71 -14.03 2.52
C HIS A 35 -17.96 -13.87 3.84
N ILE A 36 -16.84 -13.17 3.81
CA ILE A 36 -15.97 -12.97 4.95
C ILE A 36 -16.17 -11.56 5.50
N LEU A 37 -16.76 -11.48 6.69
CA LEU A 37 -16.85 -10.25 7.48
C LEU A 37 -15.50 -10.00 8.15
N LEU A 38 -14.70 -9.09 7.59
CA LEU A 38 -13.35 -8.85 8.09
C LEU A 38 -13.34 -8.34 9.55
N ARG A 39 -14.42 -7.69 10.00
CA ARG A 39 -14.58 -7.17 11.37
C ARG A 39 -14.71 -8.29 12.42
N GLU A 40 -15.10 -9.49 11.99
CA GLU A 40 -15.24 -10.67 12.84
C GLU A 40 -13.99 -11.55 12.83
N LEU A 41 -13.08 -11.31 11.88
CA LEU A 41 -11.80 -12.01 11.83
C LEU A 41 -10.78 -11.37 12.78
N PRO A 42 -10.11 -12.14 13.64
CA PRO A 42 -9.04 -11.65 14.51
C PRO A 42 -7.73 -11.43 13.74
N LEU A 43 -7.79 -10.68 12.62
CA LEU A 43 -6.64 -10.29 11.83
C LEU A 43 -5.76 -9.33 12.62
N LYS A 44 -4.45 -9.57 12.58
CA LYS A 44 -3.46 -8.65 13.14
C LYS A 44 -2.87 -7.78 12.03
N TYR A 45 -2.31 -6.61 12.33
CA TYR A 45 -1.53 -5.89 11.32
C TYR A 45 -0.33 -6.70 10.83
N CYS A 46 0.00 -6.52 9.55
CA CYS A 46 1.23 -7.05 9.01
C CYS A 46 2.42 -6.25 9.56
N THR A 47 3.41 -6.92 10.14
CA THR A 47 4.58 -6.27 10.76
C THR A 47 5.77 -6.16 9.81
N GLY A 48 5.59 -6.52 8.53
CA GLY A 48 6.66 -6.55 7.54
C GLY A 48 7.80 -7.50 7.91
N CYS A 49 7.55 -8.57 8.68
CA CYS A 49 8.61 -9.47 9.16
C CYS A 49 9.17 -10.41 8.08
N TRP A 50 8.50 -10.52 6.93
CA TRP A 50 8.75 -11.47 5.83
C TRP A 50 8.77 -12.95 6.24
N GLY A 51 8.26 -13.30 7.42
CA GLY A 51 8.18 -14.69 7.89
C GLY A 51 7.45 -15.60 6.90
N CYS A 52 6.38 -15.08 6.27
CA CYS A 52 5.63 -15.78 5.23
C CYS A 52 6.41 -16.06 3.94
N TRP A 53 7.57 -15.43 3.75
CA TRP A 53 8.45 -15.69 2.62
C TRP A 53 9.65 -16.54 3.03
N VAL A 54 10.26 -16.26 4.18
CA VAL A 54 11.59 -16.82 4.52
C VAL A 54 11.60 -17.80 5.68
N LYS A 55 10.50 -17.96 6.42
CA LYS A 55 10.35 -18.93 7.53
C LYS A 55 9.32 -19.99 7.22
N THR A 56 8.16 -19.58 6.71
CA THR A 56 7.05 -20.44 6.34
C THR A 56 6.55 -20.03 4.96
N PRO A 57 7.29 -20.37 3.88
CA PRO A 57 6.97 -19.95 2.52
C PRO A 57 5.48 -20.16 2.16
N GLY A 58 4.79 -19.06 1.86
CA GLY A 58 3.38 -19.05 1.50
C GLY A 58 2.38 -19.07 2.67
N LYS A 59 2.82 -19.07 3.94
CA LYS A 59 1.92 -19.01 5.12
C LYS A 59 2.28 -17.89 6.08
N CYS A 60 1.33 -17.02 6.41
CA CYS A 60 1.46 -16.06 7.50
C CYS A 60 1.29 -16.75 8.87
N GLN A 61 2.27 -16.65 9.77
CA GLN A 61 2.21 -17.26 11.11
C GLN A 61 1.76 -16.28 12.21
N ALA A 62 1.33 -15.07 11.85
CA ALA A 62 0.91 -14.07 12.84
C ALA A 62 -0.45 -14.41 13.48
N ASP A 63 -1.32 -15.05 12.70
CA ASP A 63 -2.67 -15.47 13.05
C ASP A 63 -3.15 -16.53 12.04
N ASN A 64 -4.07 -17.41 12.46
CA ASN A 64 -4.66 -18.43 11.57
C ASN A 64 -5.73 -17.82 10.64
N ALA A 65 -6.41 -16.75 11.09
CA ALA A 65 -7.45 -16.07 10.33
C ALA A 65 -6.97 -15.60 8.95
N SER A 66 -5.74 -15.07 8.86
CA SER A 66 -5.15 -14.70 7.57
C SER A 66 -4.86 -15.89 6.66
N GLN A 67 -4.55 -17.07 7.21
CA GLN A 67 -4.35 -18.27 6.40
C GLN A 67 -5.69 -18.79 5.84
N GLU A 68 -6.74 -18.82 6.65
CA GLU A 68 -8.09 -19.21 6.22
C GLU A 68 -8.63 -18.26 5.14
N MET A 69 -8.44 -16.95 5.33
CA MET A 69 -8.79 -15.93 4.35
C MET A 69 -7.99 -16.11 3.04
N ASP A 70 -6.67 -16.24 3.12
CA ASP A 70 -5.81 -16.42 1.94
C ASP A 70 -6.15 -17.72 1.18
N GLU A 71 -6.51 -18.78 1.89
CA GLU A 71 -6.98 -20.03 1.30
C GLU A 71 -8.30 -19.86 0.55
N ALA A 72 -9.28 -19.15 1.12
CA ALA A 72 -10.53 -18.84 0.43
C ALA A 72 -10.26 -18.00 -0.84
N VAL A 73 -9.46 -16.95 -0.71
CA VAL A 73 -9.11 -16.02 -1.79
C VAL A 73 -8.43 -16.73 -2.97
N ILE A 74 -7.38 -17.52 -2.73
CA ILE A 74 -6.60 -18.10 -3.84
C ILE A 74 -7.31 -19.25 -4.56
N ASN A 75 -8.30 -19.88 -3.91
CA ASN A 75 -9.11 -20.94 -4.49
C ASN A 75 -10.43 -20.43 -5.10
N ALA A 76 -10.68 -19.12 -5.11
CA ALA A 76 -11.84 -18.52 -5.75
C ALA A 76 -11.63 -18.32 -7.26
N ASP A 77 -12.73 -18.30 -8.01
CA ASP A 77 -12.76 -17.84 -9.40
C ASP A 77 -12.82 -16.30 -9.46
N PHE A 78 -13.45 -15.69 -8.45
CA PHE A 78 -13.64 -14.25 -8.31
C PHE A 78 -13.53 -13.81 -6.84
N VAL A 79 -12.85 -12.69 -6.59
CA VAL A 79 -12.82 -12.02 -5.28
C VAL A 79 -13.39 -10.63 -5.43
N LEU A 80 -14.40 -10.33 -4.62
CA LEU A 80 -14.97 -8.99 -4.46
C LEU A 80 -14.35 -8.34 -3.22
N TRP A 81 -13.55 -7.30 -3.42
CA TRP A 81 -13.17 -6.39 -2.35
C TRP A 81 -14.29 -5.38 -2.16
N ALA A 82 -14.85 -5.33 -0.95
CA ALA A 82 -15.95 -4.43 -0.62
C ALA A 82 -15.65 -3.66 0.66
N ALA A 83 -15.71 -2.33 0.64
CA ALA A 83 -15.48 -1.53 1.84
C ALA A 83 -16.06 -0.11 1.69
N PRO A 84 -16.46 0.55 2.78
CA PRO A 84 -16.70 1.99 2.72
C PRO A 84 -15.39 2.74 2.45
N MET A 85 -15.50 3.87 1.76
CA MET A 85 -14.47 4.89 1.71
C MET A 85 -14.30 5.50 3.10
N LYS A 86 -13.06 5.75 3.48
CA LYS A 86 -12.68 6.42 4.73
C LYS A 86 -11.47 7.30 4.48
N MET A 87 -11.62 8.61 4.61
CA MET A 87 -10.53 9.57 4.35
C MET A 87 -9.95 9.42 2.93
N GLY A 88 -10.82 9.23 1.93
CA GLY A 88 -10.46 9.17 0.50
C GLY A 88 -9.83 7.86 0.02
N TYR A 89 -9.83 6.79 0.83
CA TYR A 89 -9.37 5.45 0.45
C TYR A 89 -10.24 4.39 1.16
N PRO A 90 -10.37 3.15 0.64
CA PRO A 90 -11.13 2.10 1.32
C PRO A 90 -10.69 1.86 2.77
N SER A 91 -11.60 1.37 3.60
CA SER A 91 -11.40 1.20 5.04
C SER A 91 -10.08 0.53 5.43
N GLU A 92 -9.58 0.90 6.60
CA GLU A 92 -8.42 0.30 7.24
C GLU A 92 -8.55 -1.22 7.35
N LEU A 93 -9.75 -1.70 7.63
CA LEU A 93 -10.04 -3.11 7.76
C LEU A 93 -9.78 -3.88 6.47
N LEU A 94 -10.24 -3.36 5.32
CA LEU A 94 -9.91 -3.93 4.02
C LEU A 94 -8.39 -3.83 3.76
N LYS A 95 -7.78 -2.70 4.10
CA LYS A 95 -6.33 -2.53 3.87
C LYS A 95 -5.50 -3.51 4.68
N MET A 96 -5.88 -3.78 5.94
CA MET A 96 -5.24 -4.76 6.80
C MET A 96 -5.34 -6.17 6.20
N ALA A 97 -6.50 -6.55 5.63
CA ALA A 97 -6.67 -7.82 4.93
C ALA A 97 -5.80 -7.90 3.67
N MET A 98 -5.74 -6.84 2.87
CA MET A 98 -4.88 -6.80 1.68
C MET A 98 -3.40 -6.98 2.02
N ASP A 99 -2.92 -6.37 3.10
CA ASP A 99 -1.55 -6.53 3.60
C ASP A 99 -1.21 -7.97 3.97
N LYS A 100 -2.23 -8.75 4.33
CA LYS A 100 -2.10 -10.17 4.69
C LYS A 100 -2.01 -11.09 3.50
N HIS A 101 -2.33 -10.64 2.30
CA HIS A 101 -2.19 -11.42 1.06
C HIS A 101 -0.73 -11.54 0.55
N LEU A 102 0.24 -10.92 1.21
CA LEU A 102 1.67 -11.05 0.86
C LEU A 102 2.17 -12.51 0.67
N PRO A 103 1.74 -13.51 1.46
CA PRO A 103 2.10 -14.91 1.25
C PRO A 103 1.60 -15.47 -0.09
N LEU A 104 0.56 -14.90 -0.69
CA LEU A 104 -0.01 -15.34 -1.97
C LEU A 104 0.87 -15.00 -3.18
N ILE A 105 1.90 -14.18 -2.99
CA ILE A 105 2.92 -13.86 -4.00
C ILE A 105 4.31 -14.35 -3.56
N HIS A 106 5.22 -14.44 -4.51
CA HIS A 106 6.57 -14.94 -4.27
C HIS A 106 7.56 -13.78 -3.98
N PRO A 107 8.54 -13.93 -3.07
CA PRO A 107 9.49 -12.85 -2.74
C PRO A 107 10.38 -12.42 -3.91
N TYR A 108 10.66 -13.32 -4.85
CA TYR A 108 11.45 -13.01 -6.04
C TYR A 108 10.70 -12.12 -7.02
N MET A 109 11.45 -11.44 -7.89
CA MET A 109 10.91 -10.48 -8.85
C MET A 109 11.11 -10.95 -10.30
N GLU A 110 10.27 -10.43 -11.19
CA GLU A 110 10.36 -10.47 -12.64
C GLU A 110 10.14 -9.07 -13.22
N VAL A 111 10.43 -8.91 -14.51
CA VAL A 111 10.01 -7.74 -15.27
C VAL A 111 8.66 -8.05 -15.92
N ASP A 112 7.63 -7.30 -15.52
CA ASP A 112 6.30 -7.29 -16.12
C ASP A 112 5.94 -5.83 -16.43
N GLN A 113 5.26 -5.54 -17.54
CA GLN A 113 4.94 -4.16 -17.96
C GLN A 113 6.10 -3.15 -17.97
N PHE A 114 7.35 -3.62 -18.18
CA PHE A 114 8.59 -2.80 -18.11
C PHE A 114 8.92 -2.25 -16.71
N GLU A 115 8.48 -2.96 -15.68
CA GLU A 115 8.67 -2.60 -14.27
C GLU A 115 8.85 -3.88 -13.42
N ALA A 116 9.42 -3.73 -12.23
CA ALA A 116 9.63 -4.84 -11.32
C ALA A 116 8.32 -5.27 -10.66
N HIS A 117 8.06 -6.57 -10.67
CA HIS A 117 6.93 -7.17 -10.00
C HIS A 117 7.33 -8.49 -9.36
N HIS A 118 6.66 -8.88 -8.28
CA HIS A 118 6.90 -10.19 -7.68
C HIS A 118 6.50 -11.35 -8.62
N LEU A 119 7.15 -12.51 -8.50
CA LEU A 119 6.74 -13.72 -9.22
C LEU A 119 5.39 -14.24 -8.70
N LYS A 120 4.68 -14.98 -9.57
CA LYS A 120 3.55 -15.81 -9.16
C LYS A 120 4.02 -16.91 -8.19
N ARG A 121 3.27 -17.11 -7.10
CA ARG A 121 3.39 -18.31 -6.25
C ARG A 121 2.48 -19.43 -6.78
N TYR A 122 1.25 -19.09 -7.13
CA TYR A 122 0.22 -20.03 -7.59
C TYR A 122 0.08 -20.02 -9.12
N VAL A 123 -0.49 -21.09 -9.69
CA VAL A 123 -0.70 -21.19 -11.15
C VAL A 123 -1.87 -20.29 -11.58
N ARG A 124 -2.94 -20.29 -10.79
CA ARG A 124 -4.16 -19.51 -11.02
C ARG A 124 -4.34 -18.51 -9.89
N TYR A 125 -4.96 -17.38 -10.24
CA TYR A 125 -5.35 -16.31 -9.32
C TYR A 125 -6.80 -15.90 -9.68
N PRO A 126 -7.61 -15.50 -8.69
CA PRO A 126 -8.99 -15.08 -8.93
C PRO A 126 -9.05 -13.79 -9.74
N ARG A 127 -10.14 -13.58 -10.48
CA ARG A 127 -10.50 -12.25 -11.00
C ARG A 127 -10.87 -11.34 -9.83
N LEU A 128 -10.60 -10.04 -9.94
CA LEU A 128 -10.82 -9.10 -8.84
C LEU A 128 -11.83 -8.02 -9.21
N GLY A 129 -12.75 -7.71 -8.30
CA GLY A 129 -13.64 -6.55 -8.38
C GLY A 129 -13.52 -5.70 -7.12
N LEU A 130 -13.81 -4.40 -7.25
CA LEU A 130 -13.90 -3.48 -6.13
C LEU A 130 -15.30 -2.85 -6.09
N VAL A 131 -15.93 -2.85 -4.92
CA VAL A 131 -17.11 -2.03 -4.61
C VAL A 131 -16.81 -1.17 -3.41
N VAL A 132 -17.14 0.12 -3.50
CA VAL A 132 -17.00 1.05 -2.38
C VAL A 132 -18.30 1.74 -2.00
N GLU A 133 -18.58 1.87 -0.71
CA GLU A 133 -19.61 2.79 -0.22
C GLU A 133 -19.00 4.18 -0.08
N LYS A 134 -19.62 5.19 -0.69
CA LYS A 134 -19.11 6.58 -0.67
C LYS A 134 -19.35 7.22 0.69
N GLU A 135 -18.38 8.01 1.13
CA GLU A 135 -18.63 9.05 2.14
C GLU A 135 -19.29 10.26 1.49
N ALA A 136 -19.94 11.11 2.28
CA ALA A 136 -20.52 12.36 1.78
C ALA A 136 -19.49 13.26 1.06
N SER A 137 -18.21 13.15 1.43
CA SER A 137 -17.08 13.89 0.86
C SER A 137 -16.27 13.08 -0.17
N THR A 138 -16.77 11.93 -0.62
CA THR A 138 -16.15 11.16 -1.72
C THR A 138 -16.59 11.74 -3.06
N ASP A 139 -15.63 12.18 -3.86
CA ASP A 139 -15.86 12.69 -5.22
C ASP A 139 -15.33 11.74 -6.31
N ASP A 140 -15.61 12.06 -7.57
CA ASP A 140 -15.16 11.26 -8.72
C ASP A 140 -13.63 11.15 -8.80
N HIS A 141 -12.90 12.12 -8.25
CA HIS A 141 -11.44 12.12 -8.24
C HIS A 141 -10.90 11.13 -7.19
N ASP A 142 -11.54 11.01 -6.02
CA ASP A 142 -11.27 9.94 -5.04
C ASP A 142 -11.49 8.56 -5.67
N LEU A 143 -12.63 8.37 -6.36
CA LEU A 143 -12.96 7.11 -7.03
C LEU A 143 -11.96 6.78 -8.15
N GLN A 144 -11.53 7.79 -8.92
CA GLN A 144 -10.50 7.62 -9.94
C GLN A 144 -9.15 7.19 -9.33
N ILE A 145 -8.66 7.90 -8.30
CA ILE A 145 -7.39 7.57 -7.64
C ILE A 145 -7.46 6.15 -7.06
N THR A 146 -8.56 5.83 -6.37
CA THR A 146 -8.78 4.51 -5.77
C THR A 146 -8.78 3.41 -6.83
N THR A 147 -9.50 3.60 -7.93
CA THR A 147 -9.52 2.65 -9.04
C THR A 147 -8.12 2.41 -9.58
N GLN A 148 -7.35 3.48 -9.83
CA GLN A 148 -5.99 3.36 -10.36
C GLN A 148 -5.06 2.62 -9.40
N MET A 149 -5.14 2.90 -8.10
CA MET A 149 -4.36 2.18 -7.08
C MET A 149 -4.72 0.69 -7.05
N PHE A 150 -6.01 0.35 -7.10
CA PHE A 150 -6.45 -1.05 -7.09
C PHE A 150 -6.16 -1.80 -8.40
N GLN A 151 -6.05 -1.11 -9.54
CA GLN A 151 -5.51 -1.72 -10.77
C GLN A 151 -4.04 -2.13 -10.59
N ARG A 152 -3.24 -1.30 -9.91
CA ARG A 152 -1.84 -1.62 -9.56
C ARG A 152 -1.75 -2.75 -8.54
N THR A 153 -2.57 -2.71 -7.50
CA THR A 153 -2.68 -3.81 -6.53
C THR A 153 -3.06 -5.12 -7.22
N ALA A 154 -4.05 -5.12 -8.11
CA ALA A 154 -4.46 -6.32 -8.84
C ALA A 154 -3.32 -6.91 -9.68
N LEU A 155 -2.57 -6.06 -10.39
CA LEU A 155 -1.37 -6.47 -11.14
C LEU A 155 -0.31 -7.10 -10.22
N ASN A 156 -0.04 -6.47 -9.08
CA ASN A 156 0.90 -6.99 -8.07
C ASN A 156 0.40 -8.26 -7.38
N PHE A 157 -0.91 -8.45 -7.29
CA PHE A 157 -1.57 -9.67 -6.85
C PHE A 157 -1.59 -10.77 -7.93
N LYS A 158 -1.03 -10.50 -9.12
CA LYS A 158 -0.96 -11.43 -10.27
C LYS A 158 -2.29 -11.69 -10.97
N SER A 159 -3.21 -10.72 -10.90
CA SER A 159 -4.51 -10.72 -11.55
C SER A 159 -4.81 -9.36 -12.22
N GLY A 160 -6.06 -9.08 -12.55
CA GLY A 160 -6.55 -7.81 -13.05
C GLY A 160 -7.81 -7.36 -12.31
N LEU A 161 -8.02 -6.04 -12.23
CA LEU A 161 -9.24 -5.45 -11.69
C LEU A 161 -10.28 -5.36 -12.80
N TYR A 162 -11.43 -6.00 -12.65
CA TYR A 162 -12.46 -6.11 -13.69
C TYR A 162 -13.49 -4.98 -13.63
N PHE A 163 -13.76 -4.48 -12.44
CA PHE A 163 -14.57 -3.28 -12.23
C PHE A 163 -14.18 -2.62 -10.90
N SER A 164 -14.52 -1.33 -10.80
CA SER A 164 -14.41 -0.52 -9.59
C SER A 164 -15.65 0.35 -9.55
N LEU A 165 -16.62 -0.03 -8.72
CA LEU A 165 -17.97 0.52 -8.69
C LEU A 165 -18.35 0.97 -7.29
N THR A 166 -19.49 1.64 -7.16
CA THR A 166 -20.01 2.11 -5.88
C THR A 166 -21.22 1.29 -5.45
N SER A 167 -21.56 1.31 -4.16
CA SER A 167 -22.80 0.72 -3.64
C SER A 167 -24.09 1.37 -4.17
N GLU A 168 -23.98 2.48 -4.91
CA GLU A 168 -25.09 3.09 -5.66
C GLU A 168 -25.43 2.27 -6.92
N THR A 169 -24.54 1.38 -7.37
CA THR A 169 -24.77 0.52 -8.53
C THR A 169 -25.76 -0.59 -8.16
N PRO A 170 -26.82 -0.85 -8.97
CA PRO A 170 -27.79 -1.90 -8.67
C PRO A 170 -27.14 -3.27 -8.46
N VAL A 171 -27.63 -4.02 -7.47
CA VAL A 171 -27.15 -5.37 -7.15
C VAL A 171 -27.15 -6.28 -8.38
N SER A 172 -28.21 -6.24 -9.18
CA SER A 172 -28.33 -7.03 -10.40
C SER A 172 -27.22 -6.76 -11.41
N GLU A 173 -26.81 -5.50 -11.58
CA GLU A 173 -25.67 -5.15 -12.45
C GLU A 173 -24.36 -5.71 -11.87
N LEU A 174 -24.13 -5.59 -10.55
CA LEU A 174 -22.93 -6.13 -9.93
C LEU A 174 -22.82 -7.65 -10.09
N VAL A 175 -23.94 -8.36 -9.89
CA VAL A 175 -24.03 -9.81 -10.10
C VAL A 175 -23.69 -10.17 -11.54
N GLU A 176 -24.22 -9.44 -12.53
CA GLU A 176 -23.89 -9.64 -13.95
C GLU A 176 -22.39 -9.46 -14.22
N ARG A 177 -21.78 -8.38 -13.70
CA ARG A 177 -20.34 -8.10 -13.85
C ARG A 177 -19.46 -9.20 -13.25
N ILE A 178 -19.82 -9.71 -12.08
CA ILE A 178 -19.09 -10.80 -11.42
C ILE A 178 -19.17 -12.08 -12.26
N MET A 179 -20.35 -12.38 -12.80
CA MET A 179 -20.60 -13.60 -13.58
C MET A 179 -20.07 -13.54 -15.03
N GLU A 180 -19.77 -12.35 -15.56
CA GLU A 180 -19.28 -12.18 -16.93
C GLU A 180 -17.85 -12.74 -17.09
N GLN A 181 -17.71 -14.02 -17.40
CA GLN A 181 -16.41 -14.70 -17.52
C GLN A 181 -15.55 -14.20 -18.70
N SER A 182 -16.19 -13.68 -19.76
CA SER A 182 -15.51 -13.14 -20.95
C SER A 182 -15.02 -11.70 -20.78
N ALA A 183 -15.32 -11.06 -19.65
CA ALA A 183 -14.91 -9.70 -19.38
C ALA A 183 -13.37 -9.57 -19.46
N LYS A 184 -12.90 -8.38 -19.85
CA LYS A 184 -11.48 -8.03 -19.79
C LYS A 184 -11.25 -7.16 -18.55
N PRO A 185 -10.07 -7.26 -17.90
CA PRO A 185 -9.74 -6.35 -16.82
C PRO A 185 -9.65 -4.91 -17.35
N LEU A 186 -9.91 -3.94 -16.46
CA LEU A 186 -9.71 -2.52 -16.72
C LEU A 186 -8.25 -2.28 -17.14
N ALA A 187 -8.05 -1.48 -18.20
CA ALA A 187 -6.74 -1.18 -18.74
C ALA A 187 -5.86 -0.45 -17.71
N LEU A 188 -4.62 -0.90 -17.55
CA LEU A 188 -3.69 -0.30 -16.59
C LEU A 188 -3.56 1.23 -16.81
N PRO A 189 -3.58 2.01 -15.72
CA PRO A 189 -3.54 3.45 -15.82
C PRO A 189 -2.17 3.94 -16.27
N THR A 190 -2.15 5.11 -16.91
CA THR A 190 -0.90 5.82 -17.19
C THR A 190 -0.23 6.23 -15.88
N THR A 191 1.10 6.17 -15.83
CA THR A 191 1.87 6.63 -14.68
C THR A 191 1.61 8.13 -14.45
N PRO A 192 1.15 8.53 -13.26
CA PRO A 192 0.95 9.94 -12.94
C PRO A 192 2.26 10.72 -12.98
N GLN A 193 2.15 12.02 -13.26
CA GLN A 193 3.27 12.94 -13.02
C GLN A 193 3.47 13.16 -11.52
N PRO A 194 4.71 13.47 -11.08
CA PRO A 194 4.97 13.87 -9.71
C PRO A 194 4.09 15.06 -9.30
N THR A 195 3.54 15.02 -8.09
CA THR A 195 2.75 16.13 -7.53
C THR A 195 3.67 17.30 -7.14
N LYS A 196 3.07 18.46 -6.86
CA LYS A 196 3.82 19.67 -6.50
C LYS A 196 3.35 20.18 -5.14
N GLY A 197 4.28 20.20 -4.19
CA GLY A 197 4.07 20.83 -2.89
C GLY A 197 4.06 22.35 -2.97
N THR A 198 3.55 22.98 -1.92
CA THR A 198 3.56 24.42 -1.70
C THR A 198 4.63 24.82 -0.68
N ALA A 199 5.13 26.05 -0.80
CA ALA A 199 5.95 26.64 0.24
C ALA A 199 5.06 27.03 1.41
N VAL A 200 5.60 26.91 2.62
CA VAL A 200 4.97 27.40 3.83
C VAL A 200 5.97 28.26 4.58
N THR A 201 5.48 29.13 5.47
CA THR A 201 6.35 29.87 6.38
C THR A 201 7.26 28.91 7.12
N SER A 202 8.55 29.27 7.26
CA SER A 202 9.51 28.49 8.02
C SER A 202 8.97 28.17 9.42
N VAL A 203 9.13 26.92 9.84
CA VAL A 203 8.71 26.45 11.17
C VAL A 203 9.93 26.20 12.04
N GLU A 204 9.78 26.38 13.36
CA GLU A 204 10.85 26.15 14.34
C GLU A 204 11.07 24.66 14.66
N SER A 205 10.06 23.81 14.41
CA SER A 205 10.07 22.40 14.73
C SER A 205 9.26 21.55 13.74
N ILE A 206 9.61 20.26 13.63
CA ILE A 206 8.87 19.29 12.82
C ILE A 206 8.55 18.02 13.61
N THR A 207 7.38 17.43 13.35
CA THR A 207 6.99 16.12 13.89
C THR A 207 7.07 15.05 12.81
N LEU A 208 7.83 14.00 13.09
CA LEU A 208 8.17 12.92 12.16
C LEU A 208 7.35 11.66 12.50
N PHE A 209 6.36 11.31 11.70
CA PHE A 209 5.57 10.11 11.87
C PHE A 209 6.19 8.94 11.08
N ASN A 210 6.75 7.98 11.80
CA ASN A 210 7.26 6.74 11.23
C ASN A 210 6.11 5.72 11.08
N GLY A 211 5.65 5.57 9.85
CA GLY A 211 4.61 4.63 9.43
C GLY A 211 5.13 3.24 9.03
N SER A 212 6.40 2.91 9.29
CA SER A 212 6.88 1.55 9.02
C SER A 212 6.25 0.54 9.98
N PRO A 213 5.69 -0.59 9.48
CA PRO A 213 5.22 -1.67 10.36
C PRO A 213 6.33 -2.36 11.17
N ARG A 214 7.60 -2.06 10.86
CA ARG A 214 8.78 -2.51 11.61
C ARG A 214 9.21 -1.54 12.72
N GLY A 215 8.50 -0.42 12.90
CA GLY A 215 8.85 0.64 13.83
C GLY A 215 10.25 1.20 13.54
N GLU A 216 11.06 1.37 14.57
CA GLU A 216 12.44 1.88 14.51
C GLU A 216 13.38 0.99 13.68
N ARG A 217 13.01 -0.30 13.50
CA ARG A 217 13.74 -1.23 12.64
C ARG A 217 13.36 -1.11 11.16
N GLY A 218 12.44 -0.21 10.82
CA GLY A 218 12.06 0.12 9.44
C GLY A 218 13.00 1.12 8.78
N ASN A 219 12.93 1.23 7.45
CA ASN A 219 13.75 2.19 6.71
C ASN A 219 13.15 3.60 6.72
N SER A 220 11.83 3.74 6.89
CA SER A 220 11.17 5.05 6.99
C SER A 220 11.77 5.95 8.07
N ALA A 221 12.18 5.39 9.21
CA ALA A 221 12.89 6.13 10.27
C ALA A 221 14.21 6.74 9.78
N ILE A 222 14.98 6.02 8.95
CA ILE A 222 16.26 6.51 8.40
C ILE A 222 16.01 7.72 7.48
N PHE A 223 14.99 7.66 6.64
CA PHE A 223 14.66 8.76 5.74
C PHE A 223 14.20 10.00 6.51
N LEU A 224 13.33 9.82 7.51
CA LEU A 224 12.89 10.90 8.39
C LEU A 224 14.06 11.52 9.15
N GLN A 225 14.98 10.70 9.66
CA GLN A 225 16.16 11.18 10.36
C GLN A 225 17.06 12.03 9.45
N LYS A 226 17.32 11.60 8.20
CA LYS A 226 18.12 12.38 7.26
C LYS A 226 17.45 13.67 6.83
N LEU A 227 16.13 13.69 6.70
CA LEU A 227 15.40 14.93 6.47
C LEU A 227 15.52 15.87 7.68
N ALA A 228 15.38 15.35 8.90
CA ALA A 228 15.48 16.13 10.13
C ALA A 228 16.90 16.67 10.39
N GLU A 229 17.93 15.87 10.11
CA GLU A 229 19.33 16.31 10.11
C GLU A 229 19.54 17.51 9.18
N GLY A 230 18.94 17.49 8.00
CA GLY A 230 19.01 18.59 7.04
C GLY A 230 18.24 19.83 7.49
N PHE A 231 17.08 19.62 8.13
CA PHE A 231 16.27 20.68 8.73
C PHE A 231 17.02 21.42 9.85
N GLY A 232 17.79 20.70 10.67
CA GLY A 232 18.68 21.29 11.68
C GLY A 232 18.00 21.95 12.89
N GLY A 233 16.67 22.07 12.88
CA GLY A 233 15.87 22.55 14.01
C GLY A 233 15.34 21.42 14.92
N GLU A 234 14.43 21.76 15.83
CA GLU A 234 13.83 20.78 16.74
C GLU A 234 13.01 19.75 15.96
N SER A 235 13.18 18.47 16.29
CA SER A 235 12.37 17.40 15.71
C SER A 235 12.01 16.32 16.71
N LYS A 236 10.81 15.76 16.57
CA LYS A 236 10.30 14.66 17.39
C LYS A 236 9.81 13.53 16.50
N MET A 237 10.23 12.30 16.78
CA MET A 237 9.76 11.11 16.07
C MET A 237 8.62 10.41 16.83
N VAL A 238 7.57 10.04 16.11
CA VAL A 238 6.39 9.31 16.58
C VAL A 238 6.28 8.01 15.78
N ASN A 239 6.27 6.86 16.46
CA ASN A 239 6.23 5.55 15.81
C ASN A 239 4.79 5.01 15.76
N LEU A 240 4.17 5.04 14.57
CA LEU A 240 2.77 4.64 14.39
C LEU A 240 2.51 3.15 14.67
N VAL A 241 3.56 2.32 14.68
CA VAL A 241 3.44 0.88 14.98
C VAL A 241 2.82 0.59 16.36
N ASN A 242 2.87 1.55 17.30
CA ASN A 242 2.20 1.44 18.59
C ASN A 242 0.74 1.92 18.53
N ILE A 243 -0.15 1.07 18.01
CA ILE A 243 -1.56 1.40 17.76
C ILE A 243 -2.33 1.76 19.04
N ASN A 244 -1.89 1.26 20.20
CA ASN A 244 -2.51 1.62 21.48
C ASN A 244 -2.29 3.09 21.85
N ALA A 245 -1.34 3.77 21.21
CA ALA A 245 -1.05 5.20 21.41
C ALA A 245 -1.69 6.11 20.35
N THR A 246 -2.73 5.63 19.63
CA THR A 246 -3.41 6.43 18.60
C THR A 246 -3.93 7.79 19.10
N PRO A 247 -4.55 7.92 20.31
CA PRO A 247 -4.92 9.23 20.83
C PRO A 247 -3.74 10.20 20.93
N GLU A 248 -2.58 9.72 21.40
CA GLU A 248 -1.34 10.49 21.50
C GLU A 248 -0.76 10.81 20.12
N HIS A 249 -0.89 9.92 19.14
CA HIS A 249 -0.50 10.19 17.76
C HIS A 249 -1.32 11.33 17.14
N VAL A 250 -2.65 11.31 17.35
CA VAL A 250 -3.55 12.37 16.88
C VAL A 250 -3.25 13.68 17.60
N GLN A 251 -2.96 13.64 18.91
CA GLN A 251 -2.56 14.84 19.65
C GLN A 251 -1.24 15.41 19.14
N ALA A 252 -0.23 14.57 18.89
CA ALA A 252 1.04 14.98 18.31
C ALA A 252 0.87 15.60 16.91
N PHE A 253 -0.11 15.15 16.14
CA PHE A 253 -0.45 15.77 14.85
C PHE A 253 -1.01 17.18 15.05
N ARG A 254 -1.98 17.37 15.95
CA ARG A 254 -2.58 18.68 16.21
C ARG A 254 -1.58 19.71 16.72
N GLU A 255 -0.63 19.29 17.54
CA GLU A 255 0.37 20.16 18.17
C GLU A 255 1.56 20.50 17.25
N ALA A 256 1.75 19.74 16.17
CA ALA A 256 2.89 19.90 15.28
C ALA A 256 2.87 21.27 14.58
N LYS A 257 4.06 21.83 14.33
CA LYS A 257 4.21 23.02 13.47
C LYS A 257 4.28 22.64 11.99
N ALA A 258 4.90 21.51 11.69
CA ALA A 258 4.78 20.79 10.41
C ALA A 258 4.95 19.30 10.63
N VAL A 259 4.34 18.50 9.76
CA VAL A 259 4.29 17.04 9.84
C VAL A 259 5.03 16.41 8.67
N TRP A 260 5.80 15.36 8.95
CA TRP A 260 6.36 14.47 7.94
C TRP A 260 5.97 13.03 8.21
N LEU A 261 5.14 12.45 7.34
CA LEU A 261 4.71 11.06 7.44
C LEU A 261 5.49 10.19 6.43
N ALA A 262 6.27 9.23 6.93
CA ALA A 262 7.04 8.32 6.09
C ALA A 262 6.60 6.87 6.24
N PHE A 263 6.45 6.15 5.13
CA PHE A 263 6.08 4.72 5.15
C PHE A 263 6.60 3.94 3.93
N PRO A 264 6.77 2.61 4.05
CA PRO A 264 6.97 1.75 2.89
C PRO A 264 5.71 1.68 2.02
N LEU A 265 5.87 1.64 0.70
CA LEU A 265 4.81 1.19 -0.19
C LEU A 265 4.47 -0.26 0.17
N TYR A 266 3.21 -0.51 0.49
CA TYR A 266 2.72 -1.79 0.98
C TYR A 266 1.43 -2.12 0.25
N THR A 267 1.47 -3.17 -0.58
CA THR A 267 0.39 -3.54 -1.52
C THR A 267 -0.12 -2.34 -2.33
N ASP A 268 0.83 -1.62 -2.95
CA ASP A 268 0.61 -0.44 -3.81
C ASP A 268 0.04 0.82 -3.12
N SER A 269 0.01 0.84 -1.78
CA SER A 269 -0.37 2.04 -1.01
C SER A 269 0.31 2.12 0.36
N MET A 270 -0.36 2.65 1.38
CA MET A 270 0.14 2.76 2.75
C MET A 270 -0.08 1.45 3.54
N PRO A 271 0.77 1.09 4.51
CA PRO A 271 0.48 -0.04 5.40
C PRO A 271 -0.82 0.17 6.19
N GLY A 272 -1.49 -0.91 6.60
CA GLY A 272 -2.72 -0.83 7.40
C GLY A 272 -2.58 0.02 8.67
N VAL A 273 -1.42 -0.02 9.33
CA VAL A 273 -1.15 0.83 10.52
C VAL A 273 -1.09 2.33 10.20
N VAL A 274 -0.70 2.69 8.97
CA VAL A 274 -0.74 4.08 8.52
C VAL A 274 -2.17 4.46 8.15
N LYS A 275 -2.92 3.55 7.52
CA LYS A 275 -4.33 3.77 7.24
C LYS A 275 -5.13 3.99 8.53
N HIS A 276 -4.82 3.23 9.58
CA HIS A 276 -5.38 3.41 10.93
C HIS A 276 -5.20 4.84 11.44
N PHE A 277 -3.96 5.32 11.42
CA PHE A 277 -3.66 6.67 11.84
C PHE A 277 -4.39 7.71 10.99
N ILE A 278 -4.44 7.53 9.66
CA ILE A 278 -5.16 8.44 8.76
C ILE A 278 -6.66 8.49 9.08
N GLU A 279 -7.31 7.36 9.36
CA GLU A 279 -8.73 7.35 9.79
C GLU A 279 -8.91 8.05 11.13
N ALA A 280 -7.98 7.87 12.07
CA ALA A 280 -8.03 8.55 13.36
C ALA A 280 -7.91 10.08 13.26
N LEU A 281 -7.46 10.62 12.11
CA LEU A 281 -7.44 12.06 11.84
C LEU A 281 -8.78 12.59 11.29
N GLU A 282 -9.78 11.74 11.00
CA GLU A 282 -11.09 12.15 10.49
C GLU A 282 -11.75 13.30 11.30
N PRO A 283 -11.69 13.32 12.65
CA PRO A 283 -12.25 14.43 13.44
C PRO A 283 -11.56 15.80 13.21
N LEU A 284 -10.42 15.83 12.53
CA LEU A 284 -9.68 17.04 12.18
C LEU A 284 -10.09 17.62 10.82
N VAL A 285 -10.85 16.89 10.01
CA VAL A 285 -11.36 17.38 8.73
C VAL A 285 -12.24 18.61 8.95
N GLY A 286 -11.98 19.68 8.19
CA GLY A 286 -12.70 20.96 8.32
C GLY A 286 -12.29 21.82 9.52
N GLN A 287 -11.38 21.35 10.37
CA GLN A 287 -10.81 22.17 11.45
C GLN A 287 -9.80 23.18 10.89
N LYS A 288 -9.72 24.37 11.51
CA LYS A 288 -8.72 25.38 11.14
C LYS A 288 -7.40 25.09 11.84
N GLY A 289 -6.30 25.32 11.13
CA GLY A 289 -4.96 25.30 11.71
C GLY A 289 -4.33 23.91 11.81
N ASN A 290 -4.81 22.92 11.05
CA ASN A 290 -4.05 21.68 10.87
C ASN A 290 -2.66 21.98 10.27
N PRO A 291 -1.60 21.31 10.72
CA PRO A 291 -0.25 21.60 10.29
C PRO A 291 -0.03 21.32 8.80
N PRO A 292 0.88 22.02 8.13
CA PRO A 292 1.42 21.58 6.85
C PRO A 292 1.94 20.13 6.94
N ILE A 293 1.70 19.35 5.90
CA ILE A 293 2.04 17.93 5.86
C ILE A 293 2.85 17.58 4.61
N GLY A 294 3.99 16.92 4.83
CA GLY A 294 4.83 16.30 3.80
C GLY A 294 4.91 14.79 3.97
N PHE A 295 5.30 14.10 2.91
CA PHE A 295 5.32 12.64 2.89
C PHE A 295 6.63 12.07 2.35
N ILE A 296 6.99 10.89 2.82
CA ILE A 296 8.07 10.09 2.24
C ILE A 296 7.53 8.68 1.96
N VAL A 297 7.52 8.29 0.69
CA VAL A 297 7.10 6.95 0.28
C VAL A 297 8.29 6.22 -0.32
N GLN A 298 8.69 5.14 0.33
CA GLN A 298 9.79 4.29 -0.14
C GLN A 298 9.28 2.91 -0.54
N SER A 299 9.80 2.29 -1.59
CA SER A 299 9.33 0.98 -2.08
C SER A 299 10.45 -0.06 -2.11
N GLY A 300 10.09 -1.33 -1.95
CA GLY A 300 10.99 -2.46 -2.20
C GLY A 300 11.33 -2.65 -3.67
N PHE A 301 10.47 -2.18 -4.58
CA PHE A 301 10.75 -2.21 -6.02
C PHE A 301 11.75 -1.11 -6.42
N PRO A 302 12.66 -1.37 -7.38
CA PRO A 302 13.65 -0.39 -7.84
C PRO A 302 13.09 0.97 -8.25
N GLU A 303 11.87 0.99 -8.77
CA GLU A 303 11.29 2.12 -9.48
C GLU A 303 10.46 3.06 -8.61
N GLY A 304 10.59 4.37 -8.88
CA GLY A 304 9.75 5.41 -8.28
C GLY A 304 8.29 5.32 -8.69
N LEU A 305 7.98 4.87 -9.92
CA LEU A 305 6.61 4.88 -10.46
C LEU A 305 5.59 4.20 -9.54
N HIS A 306 5.98 3.13 -8.83
CA HIS A 306 5.06 2.34 -8.02
C HIS A 306 4.39 3.19 -6.93
N SER A 307 5.05 4.27 -6.50
CA SER A 307 4.53 5.16 -5.46
C SER A 307 3.77 6.37 -6.01
N ARG A 308 3.76 6.60 -7.33
CA ARG A 308 3.12 7.78 -7.95
C ARG A 308 1.59 7.77 -7.82
N PHE A 309 0.99 6.59 -7.68
CA PHE A 309 -0.46 6.47 -7.47
C PHE A 309 -0.85 6.85 -6.05
N VAL A 310 -0.14 6.33 -5.03
CA VAL A 310 -0.38 6.73 -3.64
C VAL A 310 0.01 8.19 -3.39
N GLU A 311 1.00 8.74 -4.10
CA GLU A 311 1.33 10.16 -4.04
C GLU A 311 0.14 11.08 -4.37
N ARG A 312 -0.68 10.75 -5.38
CA ARG A 312 -1.91 11.50 -5.70
C ARG A 312 -2.92 11.44 -4.55
N TYR A 313 -3.06 10.27 -3.92
CA TYR A 313 -3.90 10.11 -2.74
C TYR A 313 -3.40 11.01 -1.60
N LEU A 314 -2.09 11.08 -1.36
CA LEU A 314 -1.52 11.88 -0.28
C LEU A 314 -1.68 13.40 -0.50
N GLU A 315 -1.59 13.87 -1.74
CA GLU A 315 -1.94 15.25 -2.10
C GLU A 315 -3.40 15.57 -1.76
N LYS A 316 -4.34 14.70 -2.18
CA LYS A 316 -5.76 14.86 -1.87
C LYS A 316 -6.09 14.68 -0.38
N LEU A 317 -5.34 13.84 0.33
CA LEU A 317 -5.47 13.69 1.77
C LEU A 317 -5.08 14.97 2.51
N ALA A 318 -4.01 15.65 2.08
CA ALA A 318 -3.61 16.93 2.65
C ALA A 318 -4.70 17.99 2.47
N ASP A 319 -5.28 18.08 1.26
CA ASP A 319 -6.41 18.96 0.96
C ASP A 319 -7.65 18.63 1.83
N ARG A 320 -7.99 17.35 1.95
CA ARG A 320 -9.09 16.87 2.81
C ARG A 320 -8.90 17.24 4.28
N LEU A 321 -7.67 17.21 4.77
CA LEU A 321 -7.32 17.65 6.13
C LEU A 321 -7.23 19.18 6.24
N GLY A 322 -7.43 19.96 5.17
CA GLY A 322 -7.19 21.41 5.17
C GLY A 322 -5.73 21.77 5.51
N SER A 323 -4.81 20.86 5.25
CA SER A 323 -3.38 20.98 5.55
C SER A 323 -2.63 21.43 4.30
N ALA A 324 -1.68 22.36 4.44
CA ALA A 324 -0.82 22.74 3.32
C ALA A 324 0.05 21.54 2.90
N TYR A 325 -0.01 21.16 1.62
CA TYR A 325 0.72 20.02 1.08
C TYR A 325 2.18 20.39 0.80
N LEU A 326 3.13 19.91 1.61
CA LEU A 326 4.57 20.19 1.43
C LEU A 326 5.18 19.41 0.25
N GLY A 327 4.50 18.36 -0.23
CA GLY A 327 4.97 17.48 -1.29
C GLY A 327 5.32 16.06 -0.80
N THR A 328 5.67 15.20 -1.74
CA THR A 328 6.04 13.80 -1.46
C THR A 328 7.44 13.48 -1.99
N ILE A 329 8.26 12.87 -1.15
CA ILE A 329 9.57 12.32 -1.51
C ILE A 329 9.36 10.84 -1.86
N VAL A 330 9.48 10.50 -3.14
CA VAL A 330 9.33 9.12 -3.64
C VAL A 330 10.69 8.47 -3.83
N LYS A 331 10.87 7.23 -3.34
CA LYS A 331 12.11 6.45 -3.52
C LYS A 331 11.84 4.97 -3.74
N GLY A 332 12.13 4.44 -4.94
CA GLY A 332 12.26 3.00 -5.16
C GLY A 332 13.51 2.43 -4.46
N ASN A 333 13.68 1.12 -4.39
CA ASN A 333 14.80 0.42 -3.74
C ASN A 333 15.07 0.89 -2.29
N GLY A 334 14.04 1.26 -1.56
CA GLY A 334 14.14 1.75 -0.19
C GLY A 334 14.51 0.65 0.80
N GLU A 335 14.19 -0.63 0.51
CA GLU A 335 14.57 -1.77 1.37
C GLU A 335 16.10 -1.94 1.50
N GLY A 336 16.85 -1.63 0.44
CA GLY A 336 18.32 -1.77 0.44
C GLY A 336 19.07 -0.75 1.31
N VAL A 337 18.43 0.38 1.67
CA VAL A 337 19.09 1.51 2.33
C VAL A 337 19.79 1.12 3.63
N ARG A 338 19.18 0.24 4.44
CA ARG A 338 19.75 -0.20 5.73
C ARG A 338 20.93 -1.17 5.59
N ILE A 339 21.02 -1.87 4.46
CA ILE A 339 22.02 -2.93 4.24
C ILE A 339 23.22 -2.38 3.46
N MET A 340 22.97 -1.38 2.61
CA MET A 340 24.00 -0.75 1.81
C MET A 340 24.94 0.10 2.69
N PRO A 341 26.26 0.05 2.42
CA PRO A 341 27.23 0.97 3.00
C PRO A 341 26.84 2.45 2.77
N GLU A 342 27.22 3.33 3.70
CA GLU A 342 26.83 4.74 3.68
C GLU A 342 27.21 5.47 2.38
N ASN A 343 28.39 5.17 1.82
CA ASN A 343 28.85 5.75 0.56
C ASN A 343 27.93 5.39 -0.64
N MET A 344 27.27 4.23 -0.62
CA MET A 344 26.29 3.85 -1.64
C MET A 344 24.97 4.60 -1.49
N ASN A 345 24.63 5.03 -0.28
CA ASN A 345 23.46 5.86 0.01
C ASN A 345 23.74 7.36 -0.08
N LYS A 346 25.00 7.78 -0.26
CA LYS A 346 25.42 9.19 -0.18
C LYS A 346 24.51 10.13 -0.97
N LYS A 347 24.23 9.81 -2.24
CA LYS A 347 23.39 10.66 -3.10
C LYS A 347 21.95 10.82 -2.58
N LEU A 348 21.39 9.75 -2.01
CA LEU A 348 20.07 9.80 -1.37
C LEU A 348 20.12 10.68 -0.11
N PHE A 349 21.11 10.47 0.75
CA PHE A 349 21.24 11.20 2.00
C PHE A 349 21.53 12.68 1.77
N ASP A 350 22.45 13.03 0.86
CA ASP A 350 22.70 14.42 0.45
C ASP A 350 21.40 15.10 -0.04
N GLY A 351 20.59 14.37 -0.81
CA GLY A 351 19.30 14.87 -1.29
C GLY A 351 18.30 15.11 -0.15
N LEU A 352 18.16 14.18 0.79
CA LEU A 352 17.29 14.34 1.96
C LEU A 352 17.76 15.48 2.86
N LEU A 353 19.07 15.62 3.08
CA LEU A 353 19.67 16.72 3.82
C LEU A 353 19.37 18.07 3.15
N SER A 354 19.54 18.15 1.83
CA SER A 354 19.24 19.36 1.05
C SER A 354 17.76 19.74 1.10
N LEU A 355 16.85 18.75 1.00
CA LEU A 355 15.42 19.01 1.14
C LEU A 355 15.07 19.49 2.55
N GLY A 356 15.66 18.87 3.59
CA GLY A 356 15.52 19.32 4.98
C GLY A 356 15.94 20.78 5.15
N ASN A 357 17.09 21.15 4.59
CA ASN A 357 17.62 22.52 4.68
C ASN A 357 16.74 23.55 3.97
N GLY A 358 16.14 23.21 2.82
CA GLY A 358 15.17 24.07 2.15
C GLY A 358 13.90 24.28 2.99
N LEU A 359 13.41 23.23 3.66
CA LEU A 359 12.24 23.33 4.54
C LEU A 359 12.48 24.28 5.72
N ALA A 360 13.67 24.26 6.32
CA ALA A 360 14.05 25.20 7.38
C ALA A 360 14.00 26.67 6.91
N GLN A 361 14.18 26.91 5.62
CA GLN A 361 14.12 28.23 4.99
C GLN A 361 12.71 28.58 4.46
N GLY A 362 11.73 27.69 4.64
CA GLY A 362 10.36 27.89 4.12
C GLY A 362 10.25 27.70 2.59
N GLU A 363 11.22 27.01 1.97
CA GLU A 363 11.21 26.77 0.53
C GLU A 363 10.32 25.58 0.14
N THR A 364 9.88 25.56 -1.12
CA THR A 364 9.31 24.34 -1.71
C THR A 364 10.38 23.26 -1.85
N LEU A 365 9.96 21.99 -1.82
CA LEU A 365 10.86 20.88 -2.13
C LEU A 365 11.45 21.05 -3.55
N ASN A 366 12.79 21.06 -3.64
CA ASN A 366 13.48 21.25 -4.89
C ASN A 366 13.16 20.12 -5.89
N ALA A 367 12.52 20.47 -7.01
CA ALA A 367 12.04 19.50 -8.00
C ALA A 367 13.16 18.65 -8.62
N SER A 368 14.36 19.23 -8.83
CA SER A 368 15.50 18.49 -9.38
C SER A 368 16.05 17.45 -8.41
N THR A 369 16.01 17.76 -7.11
CA THR A 369 16.39 16.85 -6.04
C THR A 369 15.38 15.72 -5.90
N LEU A 370 14.08 16.03 -5.91
CA LEU A 370 13.00 15.03 -5.92
C LEU A 370 13.14 14.07 -7.12
N ALA A 371 13.33 14.61 -8.32
CA ALA A 371 13.52 13.82 -9.53
C ALA A 371 14.80 12.97 -9.49
N SER A 372 15.84 13.43 -8.79
CA SER A 372 17.08 12.66 -8.59
C SER A 372 16.89 11.51 -7.59
N ILE A 373 16.14 11.73 -6.49
CA ILE A 373 15.84 10.72 -5.48
C ILE A 373 14.96 9.62 -6.06
N ALA A 374 13.94 9.97 -6.84
CA ALA A 374 12.97 9.02 -7.38
C ALA A 374 13.55 8.06 -8.44
N LYS A 375 14.73 8.35 -9.00
CA LYS A 375 15.33 7.53 -10.06
C LYS A 375 15.73 6.13 -9.57
N PRO A 376 15.55 5.10 -10.42
CA PRO A 376 14.88 5.13 -11.73
C PRO A 376 13.37 5.27 -11.60
N GLU A 377 12.70 5.98 -12.52
CA GLU A 377 11.23 6.05 -12.53
C GLU A 377 10.59 4.79 -13.11
N SER A 378 11.19 4.21 -14.16
CA SER A 378 10.78 2.95 -14.79
C SER A 378 12.00 2.26 -15.39
N PHE A 379 11.92 0.95 -15.70
CA PHE A 379 13.00 0.35 -16.49
C PHE A 379 12.96 0.90 -17.92
N PRO A 380 14.10 1.35 -18.46
CA PRO A 380 14.17 1.72 -19.87
C PRO A 380 13.71 0.55 -20.74
N LYS A 381 12.73 0.78 -21.62
CA LYS A 381 12.12 -0.28 -22.46
C LYS A 381 13.16 -1.12 -23.22
N VAL A 382 14.24 -0.48 -23.67
CA VAL A 382 15.35 -1.13 -24.39
C VAL A 382 16.13 -2.11 -23.51
N LEU A 383 16.20 -1.85 -22.20
CA LEU A 383 16.93 -2.69 -21.23
C LEU A 383 16.05 -3.76 -20.57
N ALA A 384 14.73 -3.72 -20.75
CA ALA A 384 13.82 -4.69 -20.14
C ALA A 384 14.18 -6.16 -20.44
N PRO A 385 14.59 -6.57 -21.66
CA PRO A 385 15.04 -7.94 -21.93
C PRO A 385 16.30 -8.32 -21.12
N VAL A 386 17.22 -7.37 -20.93
CA VAL A 386 18.45 -7.57 -20.15
C VAL A 386 18.11 -7.75 -18.66
N PHE A 387 17.25 -6.89 -18.11
CA PHE A 387 16.77 -7.02 -16.73
C PHE A 387 16.00 -8.33 -16.53
N LYS A 388 15.19 -8.73 -17.51
CA LYS A 388 14.46 -10.02 -17.48
C LYS A 388 15.41 -11.23 -17.45
N LEU A 389 16.54 -11.17 -18.15
CA LEU A 389 17.57 -12.20 -18.06
C LEU A 389 18.30 -12.16 -16.72
N PHE A 390 18.66 -10.97 -16.23
CA PHE A 390 19.33 -10.80 -14.94
C PHE A 390 18.50 -11.33 -13.77
N LEU A 391 17.19 -11.03 -13.74
CA LEU A 391 16.28 -11.50 -12.69
C LEU A 391 16.05 -13.02 -12.69
N LYS A 392 16.52 -13.76 -13.72
CA LYS A 392 16.54 -15.23 -13.72
C LYS A 392 17.82 -15.83 -13.15
N LEU A 393 18.85 -15.02 -12.91
CA LEU A 393 20.13 -15.51 -12.39
C LEU A 393 20.04 -15.69 -10.86
N PRO A 394 20.68 -16.72 -10.28
CA PRO A 394 20.65 -16.95 -8.83
C PRO A 394 21.10 -15.75 -7.98
N ILE A 395 22.00 -14.92 -8.50
CA ILE A 395 22.49 -13.74 -7.78
C ILE A 395 21.39 -12.70 -7.52
N ALA A 396 20.40 -12.58 -8.40
CA ALA A 396 19.26 -11.69 -8.24
C ALA A 396 18.34 -12.10 -7.07
N HIS A 397 18.44 -13.35 -6.60
CA HIS A 397 17.65 -13.89 -5.50
C HIS A 397 18.47 -14.10 -4.21
N SER A 398 19.78 -13.85 -4.27
CA SER A 398 20.74 -14.12 -3.19
C SER A 398 20.33 -13.60 -1.81
N TYR A 399 19.68 -12.43 -1.74
CA TYR A 399 19.20 -11.84 -0.49
C TYR A 399 18.15 -12.72 0.20
N PHE A 400 17.08 -13.09 -0.51
CA PHE A 400 16.05 -13.97 0.03
C PHE A 400 16.53 -15.42 0.15
N ASP A 401 17.37 -15.89 -0.77
CA ASP A 401 18.02 -17.20 -0.70
C ASP A 401 18.83 -17.36 0.59
N GLY A 402 19.60 -16.34 0.97
CA GLY A 402 20.35 -16.32 2.22
C GLY A 402 19.45 -16.46 3.44
N MET A 403 18.32 -15.72 3.48
CA MET A 403 17.34 -15.83 4.55
C MET A 403 16.67 -17.21 4.59
N LEU A 404 16.25 -17.73 3.45
CA LEU A 404 15.62 -19.06 3.33
C LEU A 404 16.57 -20.18 3.80
N LYS A 405 17.84 -20.14 3.39
CA LYS A 405 18.88 -21.10 3.82
C LYS A 405 19.15 -20.99 5.32
N LYS A 406 19.26 -19.76 5.85
CA LYS A 406 19.43 -19.54 7.30
C LYS A 406 18.28 -20.10 8.13
N ASN A 407 17.06 -20.10 7.60
CA ASN A 407 15.89 -20.68 8.27
C ASN A 407 15.63 -22.15 7.89
N GLY A 408 16.49 -22.81 7.11
CA GLY A 408 16.36 -24.23 6.76
C GLY A 408 15.17 -24.57 5.85
N VAL A 409 14.64 -23.60 5.11
CA VAL A 409 13.42 -23.77 4.27
C VAL A 409 13.65 -23.44 2.80
N TYR A 410 14.89 -23.45 2.33
CA TYR A 410 15.24 -23.15 0.94
C TYR A 410 14.51 -24.05 -0.07
N GLU A 411 14.41 -25.35 0.20
CA GLU A 411 13.71 -26.28 -0.70
C GLU A 411 12.19 -26.07 -0.72
N LYS A 412 11.63 -25.38 0.27
CA LYS A 412 10.20 -25.06 0.38
C LYS A 412 9.82 -23.72 -0.26
N ARG A 413 10.77 -23.00 -0.86
CA ARG A 413 10.56 -21.61 -1.35
C ARG A 413 9.38 -21.48 -2.34
N PHE A 414 9.16 -22.52 -3.14
CA PHE A 414 8.08 -22.60 -4.13
C PHE A 414 6.82 -23.31 -3.64
N ASP A 415 6.70 -23.61 -2.34
CA ASP A 415 5.51 -24.23 -1.77
C ASP A 415 4.26 -23.38 -2.08
N ARG A 416 3.17 -24.09 -2.36
CA ARG A 416 1.83 -23.55 -2.64
C ARG A 416 0.85 -24.07 -1.60
N PRO A 417 0.97 -23.62 -0.34
CA PRO A 417 0.36 -24.28 0.80
C PRO A 417 -1.17 -24.32 0.81
N PHE A 418 -1.83 -23.47 0.03
CA PHE A 418 -3.29 -23.34 -0.01
C PHE A 418 -3.95 -23.97 -1.24
N VAL A 419 -3.20 -24.66 -2.10
CA VAL A 419 -3.82 -25.39 -3.22
C VAL A 419 -4.61 -26.57 -2.63
N LYS A 420 -5.94 -26.55 -2.79
CA LYS A 420 -6.75 -27.74 -2.52
C LYS A 420 -6.43 -28.80 -3.57
N GLN A 421 -6.20 -30.04 -3.15
CA GLN A 421 -6.13 -31.16 -4.09
C GLN A 421 -7.50 -31.27 -4.77
N GLU A 422 -7.52 -31.14 -6.10
CA GLU A 422 -8.73 -31.26 -6.92
C GLU A 422 -9.32 -32.67 -6.86
#